data_AF-A0A7W1NMZ2-F1
#
_entry.id   AF-A0A7W1NMZ2-F1
#
_cell.length_a   1.000
_cell.length_b   1.000
_cell.length_c   1.000
_cell.angle_alpha   90.00
_cell.angle_beta   90.00
_cell.angle_gamma   90.00
#
_symmetry.space_group_name_H-M   'P 1'
#
loop_
_entity.id
_entity.type
_entity.pdbx_description
1 polymer ?
#
loop_
_entity_poly.entity_id
_entity_poly.type
_entity_poly.pdbx_seq_one_letter_code
_entity_poly.pdbx_strand_id
1 'polypeptide(L)'
;MISCKQCQKHLVAYINHELSPKMRNQVAQHLDRCETCYPIYLQHKRANNELRRVMPLVGNNRPPTFDRVWAAVRLDAARRTTNYYPLRYGMAMLAITILLMIPFALGRSNQVLAEPPTQPAPLLRVTPNVTAATEEGVSVAFEISQTPAPARLPSTLPLDAISTP
;
A
#
# COMPACT_ATOMS: atom_id res chain seq x y z
N MET A 1 -46.98 -6.22 27.15
CA MET A 1 -45.65 -6.62 27.63
C MET A 1 -45.21 -7.85 26.83
N ILE A 2 -43.95 -7.87 26.37
CA ILE A 2 -43.37 -8.97 25.59
C ILE A 2 -42.86 -10.07 26.55
N SER A 3 -43.01 -11.36 26.17
CA SER A 3 -42.51 -12.50 26.96
C SER A 3 -41.03 -12.76 26.70
N CYS A 4 -40.32 -13.40 27.63
CA CYS A 4 -38.88 -13.70 27.48
C CYS A 4 -38.57 -14.50 26.20
N LYS A 5 -39.41 -15.49 25.87
CA LYS A 5 -39.28 -16.30 24.65
C LYS A 5 -39.39 -15.47 23.37
N GLN A 6 -40.30 -14.49 23.37
CA GLN A 6 -40.48 -13.57 22.25
C GLN A 6 -39.31 -12.58 22.16
N CYS A 7 -38.82 -12.08 23.30
CA CYS A 7 -37.66 -11.20 23.36
C CYS A 7 -36.39 -11.87 22.80
N GLN A 8 -36.14 -13.12 23.17
CA GLN A 8 -35.00 -13.90 22.69
C GLN A 8 -35.02 -14.10 21.16
N LYS A 9 -36.20 -14.35 20.57
CA LYS A 9 -36.34 -14.46 19.11
C LYS A 9 -35.99 -13.18 18.37
N HIS A 10 -36.31 -12.02 18.95
CA HIS A 10 -36.06 -10.72 18.34
C HIS A 10 -34.71 -10.09 18.71
N LEU A 11 -33.91 -10.75 19.55
CA LEU A 11 -32.66 -10.20 20.07
C LEU A 11 -31.62 -9.93 18.97
N VAL A 12 -31.50 -10.84 18.00
CA VAL A 12 -30.54 -10.70 16.89
C VAL A 12 -30.94 -9.52 15.98
N ALA A 13 -32.22 -9.45 15.60
CA ALA A 13 -32.76 -8.33 14.82
C ALA A 13 -32.63 -6.99 15.57
N TYR A 14 -32.68 -7.01 16.90
CA TYR A 14 -32.47 -5.82 17.75
C TYR A 14 -31.04 -5.31 17.69
N ILE A 15 -30.06 -6.22 17.73
CA ILE A 15 -28.65 -5.88 17.62
C ILE A 15 -28.35 -5.31 16.22
N ASN A 16 -28.87 -5.92 15.16
CA ASN A 16 -28.64 -5.49 13.78
C ASN A 16 -29.49 -4.29 13.32
N HIS A 17 -30.39 -3.78 14.18
CA HIS A 17 -31.27 -2.64 13.90
C HIS A 17 -32.34 -2.92 12.81
N GLU A 18 -32.78 -4.16 12.71
CA GLU A 18 -33.74 -4.63 11.69
C GLU A 18 -35.20 -4.67 12.20
N LEU A 19 -35.44 -4.27 13.45
CA LEU A 19 -36.79 -4.21 14.02
C LEU A 19 -37.49 -2.90 13.73
N SER A 20 -38.82 -2.98 13.57
CA SER A 20 -39.68 -1.80 13.56
C SER A 20 -39.54 -1.00 14.88
N PRO A 21 -39.69 0.34 14.85
CA PRO A 21 -39.47 1.20 16.02
C PRO A 21 -40.38 0.84 17.20
N LYS A 22 -41.63 0.43 16.93
CA LYS A 22 -42.57 -0.03 17.98
C LYS A 22 -42.06 -1.28 18.69
N MET A 23 -41.60 -2.29 17.95
CA MET A 23 -41.09 -3.54 18.54
C MET A 23 -39.75 -3.30 19.25
N ARG A 24 -38.91 -2.41 18.72
CA ARG A 24 -37.64 -2.03 19.34
C ARG A 24 -37.82 -1.45 20.73
N ASN A 25 -38.79 -0.56 20.91
CA ASN A 25 -39.11 0.03 22.23
C ASN A 25 -39.63 -1.03 23.20
N GLN A 26 -40.46 -1.97 22.75
CA GLN A 26 -40.97 -3.05 23.59
C GLN A 26 -39.85 -4.00 24.06
N VAL A 27 -38.92 -4.34 23.17
CA VAL A 27 -37.75 -5.17 23.49
C VAL A 27 -36.81 -4.43 24.44
N ALA A 28 -36.54 -3.14 24.21
CA ALA A 28 -35.72 -2.30 25.10
C ALA A 28 -36.32 -2.23 26.52
N GLN A 29 -37.62 -1.93 26.64
CA GLN A 29 -38.30 -1.86 27.93
C GLN A 29 -38.30 -3.20 28.68
N HIS A 30 -38.31 -4.33 27.96
CA HIS A 30 -38.21 -5.65 28.56
C HIS A 30 -36.78 -5.96 29.02
N LEU A 31 -35.77 -5.60 28.22
CA LEU A 31 -34.35 -5.74 28.57
C LEU A 31 -33.98 -4.94 29.83
N ASP A 32 -34.58 -3.77 30.03
CA ASP A 32 -34.33 -2.93 31.22
C ASP A 32 -34.90 -3.53 32.51
N ARG A 33 -35.90 -4.42 32.42
CA ARG A 33 -36.62 -4.99 33.58
C ARG A 33 -36.33 -6.46 33.82
N CYS A 34 -35.83 -7.18 32.83
CA CYS A 34 -35.69 -8.63 32.86
C CYS A 34 -34.23 -9.04 33.06
N GLU A 35 -33.90 -9.52 34.26
CA GLU A 35 -32.55 -9.95 34.63
C GLU A 35 -32.06 -11.18 33.84
N THR A 36 -32.97 -11.96 33.25
CA THR A 36 -32.61 -13.16 32.47
C THR A 36 -32.28 -12.85 31.01
N CYS A 37 -32.97 -11.90 30.39
CA CYS A 37 -32.76 -11.56 28.99
C CYS A 37 -31.57 -10.61 28.77
N TYR A 38 -31.27 -9.76 29.76
CA TYR A 38 -30.14 -8.83 29.70
C TYR A 38 -28.76 -9.49 29.51
N PRO A 39 -28.36 -10.52 30.29
CA PRO A 39 -27.05 -11.16 30.11
C PRO A 39 -26.92 -11.86 28.76
N ILE A 40 -28.00 -12.47 28.26
CA ILE A 40 -28.05 -13.10 26.94
C ILE A 40 -27.81 -12.06 25.85
N TYR A 41 -28.45 -10.89 25.94
CA TYR A 41 -28.19 -9.77 25.02
C TYR A 41 -26.74 -9.32 25.04
N LEU A 42 -26.14 -9.21 26.23
CA LEU A 42 -24.75 -8.80 26.37
C LEU A 42 -23.79 -9.82 25.72
N GLN A 43 -24.08 -11.12 25.85
CA GLN A 43 -23.31 -12.19 25.19
C GLN A 43 -23.38 -12.06 23.66
N HIS A 44 -24.58 -11.91 23.10
CA HIS A 44 -24.74 -11.75 21.65
C HIS A 44 -24.08 -10.46 21.12
N LYS A 45 -24.17 -9.36 21.88
CA LYS A 45 -23.52 -8.10 21.52
C LYS A 45 -21.99 -8.22 21.50
N ARG A 46 -21.40 -8.92 22.49
CA ARG A 46 -19.96 -9.20 22.54
C ARG A 46 -19.52 -10.05 21.35
N ALA A 47 -20.25 -11.13 21.05
CA ALA A 47 -19.96 -11.99 19.91
C ALA A 47 -20.04 -11.24 18.57
N ASN A 48 -21.06 -10.40 18.38
CA ASN A 48 -21.20 -9.59 17.16
C ASN A 48 -20.06 -8.56 17.03
N ASN A 49 -19.69 -7.91 18.14
CA ASN A 49 -18.56 -6.96 18.14
C ASN A 49 -17.23 -7.64 17.83
N GLU A 50 -16.98 -8.84 18.39
CA GLU A 50 -15.76 -9.60 18.10
C GLU A 50 -15.74 -10.04 16.63
N LEU A 51 -16.88 -10.49 16.10
CA LEU A 51 -16.99 -10.84 14.67
C LEU A 51 -16.74 -9.64 13.76
N ARG A 52 -17.29 -8.46 14.10
CA ARG A 52 -17.02 -7.20 13.37
C ARG A 52 -15.57 -6.77 13.45
N ARG A 53 -14.90 -7.05 14.58
CA ARG A 53 -13.49 -6.73 14.76
C ARG A 53 -12.59 -7.62 13.92
N VAL A 54 -12.91 -8.92 13.83
CA VAL A 54 -12.11 -9.92 13.10
C VAL A 54 -12.41 -9.90 11.60
N MET A 55 -13.63 -9.52 11.17
CA MET A 55 -14.01 -9.41 9.76
C MET A 55 -14.28 -7.96 9.33
N PRO A 56 -13.25 -7.10 9.21
CA PRO A 56 -13.47 -5.70 8.85
C PRO A 56 -13.84 -5.48 7.37
N LEU A 57 -13.78 -6.49 6.49
CA LEU A 57 -13.85 -6.29 5.03
C LEU A 57 -14.86 -7.15 4.24
N VAL A 58 -15.53 -8.14 4.84
CA VAL A 58 -16.47 -8.98 4.08
C VAL A 58 -17.81 -8.27 3.95
N GLY A 59 -18.07 -7.65 2.79
CA GLY A 59 -19.40 -7.11 2.43
C GLY A 59 -19.68 -5.66 2.82
N ASN A 60 -18.66 -4.83 3.09
CA ASN A 60 -18.89 -3.39 3.19
C ASN A 60 -18.85 -2.75 1.80
N ASN A 61 -20.02 -2.64 1.18
CA ASN A 61 -20.24 -2.01 -0.13
C ASN A 61 -20.11 -0.48 -0.06
N ARG A 62 -19.85 0.07 1.13
CA ARG A 62 -19.67 1.50 1.33
C ARG A 62 -18.31 1.86 0.74
N PRO A 63 -18.25 2.64 -0.34
CA PRO A 63 -16.97 3.03 -0.91
C PRO A 63 -16.19 3.70 0.23
N PRO A 64 -14.97 3.24 0.53
CA PRO A 64 -14.10 3.93 1.46
C PRO A 64 -14.08 5.41 1.07
N THR A 65 -14.42 6.30 2.01
CA THR A 65 -14.43 7.75 1.78
C THR A 65 -12.99 8.26 1.73
N PHE A 66 -12.21 7.77 0.77
CA PHE A 66 -10.83 8.14 0.53
C PHE A 66 -10.72 9.64 0.28
N ASP A 67 -11.73 10.26 -0.34
CA ASP A 67 -11.75 11.72 -0.55
C ASP A 67 -11.67 12.51 0.75
N ARG A 68 -12.39 12.09 1.81
CA ARG A 68 -12.38 12.79 3.09
C ARG A 68 -11.05 12.64 3.82
N VAL A 69 -10.47 11.43 3.76
CA VAL A 69 -9.15 11.15 4.35
C VAL A 69 -8.06 11.90 3.58
N TRP A 70 -8.13 11.92 2.25
CA TRP A 70 -7.18 12.60 1.39
C TRP A 70 -7.26 14.13 1.49
N ALA A 71 -8.46 14.67 1.72
CA ALA A 71 -8.65 16.08 2.02
C ALA A 71 -7.98 16.47 3.36
N ALA A 72 -8.14 15.64 4.39
CA ALA A 72 -7.49 15.86 5.68
C ALA A 72 -5.95 15.81 5.56
N VAL A 73 -5.41 14.83 4.83
CA VAL A 73 -3.96 14.71 4.60
C VAL A 73 -3.40 15.91 3.84
N ARG A 74 -4.09 16.41 2.81
CA ARG A 74 -3.66 17.63 2.09
C ARG A 74 -3.64 18.85 2.99
N LEU A 75 -4.61 18.99 3.88
CA LEU A 75 -4.68 20.09 4.83
C LEU A 75 -3.50 20.04 5.83
N ASP A 76 -3.19 18.85 6.34
CA ASP A 76 -2.07 18.64 7.25
C ASP A 76 -0.70 18.80 6.56
N ALA A 77 -0.58 18.37 5.30
CA ALA A 77 0.61 18.58 4.50
C ALA A 77 0.87 20.08 4.25
N ALA A 78 -0.18 20.83 3.89
CA ALA A 78 -0.08 22.28 3.69
C ALA A 78 0.25 23.04 4.99
N ARG A 79 -0.21 22.55 6.14
CA ARG A 79 0.08 23.17 7.45
C ARG A 79 1.53 23.00 7.87
N ARG A 80 2.23 21.96 7.41
CA ARG A 80 3.64 21.69 7.76
C ARG A 80 4.64 22.52 6.96
N THR A 81 4.25 23.11 5.82
CA THR A 81 5.17 23.87 4.96
C THR A 81 5.38 25.31 5.40
N THR A 82 4.59 25.83 6.34
CA THR A 82 4.76 27.20 6.84
C THR A 82 5.76 27.26 7.99
N ASN A 83 6.95 26.70 7.81
CA ASN A 83 8.07 27.01 8.68
C ASN A 83 8.79 28.22 8.07
N TYR A 84 8.44 29.41 8.56
CA TYR A 84 9.15 30.64 8.23
C TYR A 84 10.57 30.53 8.80
N TYR A 85 11.53 30.18 7.97
CA TYR A 85 12.94 30.34 8.31
C TYR A 85 13.19 31.84 8.51
N PRO A 86 13.69 32.29 9.67
CA PRO A 86 13.96 33.70 9.86
C PRO A 86 15.03 34.14 8.87
N LEU A 87 14.83 35.33 8.27
CA LEU A 87 15.65 35.96 7.23
C LEU A 87 17.18 35.88 7.50
N ARG A 88 17.56 35.79 8.77
CA ARG A 88 18.94 35.62 9.25
C ARG A 88 19.63 34.35 8.71
N TYR A 89 18.90 33.23 8.60
CA TYR A 89 19.47 31.99 8.03
C TYR A 89 19.64 32.08 6.51
N GLY A 90 18.75 32.81 5.82
CA GLY A 90 18.90 33.09 4.39
C GLY A 90 20.17 33.90 4.09
N MET A 91 20.42 34.94 4.89
CA MET A 91 21.65 35.74 4.78
C MET A 91 22.91 34.93 5.10
N ALA A 92 22.85 34.04 6.10
CA ALA A 92 23.98 33.16 6.42
C ALA A 92 24.32 32.18 5.28
N MET A 93 23.30 31.56 4.66
CA MET A 93 23.52 30.68 3.51
C MET A 93 24.07 31.41 2.29
N LEU A 94 23.61 32.63 2.03
CA LEU A 94 24.11 33.48 0.96
C LEU A 94 25.58 33.86 1.20
N ALA A 95 25.95 34.22 2.43
CA ALA A 95 27.32 34.52 2.80
C ALA A 95 28.25 33.31 2.60
N ILE A 96 27.81 32.10 2.98
CA ILE A 96 28.59 30.86 2.79
C ILE A 96 28.77 30.55 1.30
N THR A 97 27.73 30.70 0.48
CA THR A 97 27.83 30.45 -0.96
C THR A 97 28.75 31.44 -1.65
N ILE A 98 28.71 32.72 -1.28
CA ILE A 98 29.68 33.72 -1.77
C ILE A 98 31.10 33.33 -1.36
N LEU A 99 31.31 32.96 -0.08
CA LEU A 99 32.63 32.56 0.42
C LEU A 99 33.21 31.37 -0.35
N LEU A 100 32.36 30.40 -0.72
CA LEU A 100 32.74 29.22 -1.50
C LEU A 100 33.04 29.53 -2.98
N MET A 101 32.43 30.58 -3.54
CA MET A 101 32.64 30.99 -4.94
C MET A 101 33.92 31.81 -5.13
N ILE A 102 34.41 32.52 -4.11
CA ILE A 102 35.65 33.30 -4.16
C ILE A 102 36.86 32.46 -4.63
N PRO A 103 37.20 31.30 -4.02
CA PRO A 103 38.36 30.51 -4.46
C PRO A 103 38.18 29.94 -5.87
N PHE A 104 36.95 29.70 -6.32
CA PHE A 104 36.67 29.22 -7.68
C PHE A 104 36.84 30.32 -8.74
N ALA A 105 36.47 31.56 -8.40
CA ALA A 105 36.67 32.71 -9.26
C ALA A 105 38.15 33.09 -9.40
N LEU A 106 38.93 33.02 -8.31
CA LEU A 106 40.35 33.35 -8.33
C LEU A 106 41.26 32.18 -8.75
N GLY A 107 40.87 30.92 -8.49
CA GLY A 107 41.69 29.73 -8.77
C GLY A 107 41.66 29.22 -10.21
N ARG A 108 40.83 29.82 -11.08
CA ARG A 108 40.65 29.36 -12.47
C ARG A 108 41.85 29.64 -13.39
N SER A 109 42.79 30.50 -12.99
CA SER A 109 43.96 30.87 -13.81
C SER A 109 45.05 29.80 -13.88
N ASN A 110 45.05 28.78 -13.00
CA ASN A 110 46.18 27.87 -12.83
C ASN A 110 45.88 26.40 -13.19
N GLN A 111 44.79 26.12 -13.91
CA GLN A 111 44.48 24.74 -14.30
C GLN A 111 45.31 24.33 -15.52
N VAL A 112 46.43 23.65 -15.26
CA VAL A 112 47.18 22.88 -16.26
C VAL A 112 46.28 21.74 -16.74
N LEU A 113 45.89 21.77 -18.02
CA LEU A 113 45.11 20.70 -18.65
C LEU A 113 45.89 19.39 -18.55
N ALA A 114 45.35 18.41 -17.82
CA ALA A 114 45.87 17.06 -17.83
C ALA A 114 45.58 16.43 -19.19
N GLU A 115 46.63 16.02 -19.90
CA GLU A 115 46.53 15.36 -21.19
C GLU A 115 45.93 13.95 -21.00
N PRO A 116 44.91 13.56 -21.80
CA PRO A 116 44.20 12.30 -21.61
C PRO A 116 45.11 11.09 -21.89
N PRO A 117 45.07 10.03 -21.06
CA PRO A 117 45.90 8.85 -21.26
C PRO A 117 45.47 8.09 -22.53
N THR A 118 46.42 7.85 -23.43
CA THR A 118 46.21 7.08 -24.66
C THR A 118 46.02 5.60 -24.32
N GLN A 119 44.86 5.06 -24.66
CA GLN A 119 44.52 3.65 -24.44
C GLN A 119 45.03 2.78 -25.61
N PRO A 120 45.74 1.67 -25.39
CA PRO A 120 46.16 0.80 -26.47
C PRO A 120 44.96 0.01 -27.05
N ALA A 121 44.90 -0.09 -28.38
CA ALA A 121 43.81 -0.76 -29.10
C ALA A 121 43.76 -2.28 -28.81
N PRO A 122 42.56 -2.88 -28.69
CA PRO A 122 42.41 -4.30 -28.37
C PRO A 122 42.86 -5.20 -29.53
N LEU A 123 43.66 -6.23 -29.22
CA LEU A 123 43.99 -7.30 -30.14
C LEU A 123 42.78 -8.24 -30.32
N LEU A 124 42.13 -8.18 -31.48
CA LEU A 124 41.16 -9.20 -31.91
C LEU A 124 41.91 -10.52 -32.14
N ARG A 125 41.80 -11.45 -31.18
CA ARG A 125 42.23 -12.85 -31.37
C ARG A 125 40.99 -13.70 -31.68
N VAL A 126 40.69 -13.83 -32.96
CA VAL A 126 39.72 -14.81 -33.45
C VAL A 126 40.42 -16.16 -33.48
N THR A 127 40.01 -17.08 -32.59
CA THR A 127 40.40 -18.48 -32.67
C THR A 127 39.12 -19.28 -32.89
N PRO A 128 38.87 -19.85 -34.08
CA PRO A 128 37.82 -20.82 -34.23
C PRO A 128 38.37 -22.16 -33.74
N ASN A 129 37.94 -22.63 -32.57
CA ASN A 129 38.14 -24.02 -32.20
C ASN A 129 36.78 -24.68 -31.97
N VAL A 130 36.42 -25.51 -32.93
CA VAL A 130 35.23 -26.36 -32.94
C VAL A 130 35.50 -27.54 -32.00
N THR A 131 34.51 -27.82 -31.14
CA THR A 131 34.25 -29.07 -30.40
C THR A 131 35.32 -29.64 -29.46
N ALA A 132 35.07 -29.60 -28.16
CA ALA A 132 34.77 -30.81 -27.37
C ALA A 132 34.45 -30.45 -25.89
N ALA A 133 33.24 -30.83 -25.48
CA ALA A 133 32.80 -31.30 -24.17
C ALA A 133 33.34 -30.67 -22.85
N THR A 134 32.34 -30.33 -22.03
CA THR A 134 32.25 -30.39 -20.55
C THR A 134 32.84 -29.27 -19.70
N GLU A 135 31.96 -28.82 -18.80
CA GLU A 135 32.17 -28.04 -17.58
C GLU A 135 31.93 -26.51 -17.65
N GLU A 136 31.33 -26.07 -16.55
CA GLU A 136 30.44 -24.93 -16.39
C GLU A 136 31.17 -23.58 -16.52
N GLY A 137 30.52 -22.66 -17.25
CA GLY A 137 31.00 -21.30 -17.40
C GLY A 137 30.12 -20.51 -18.35
N VAL A 138 28.85 -20.30 -17.98
CA VAL A 138 27.94 -19.44 -18.74
C VAL A 138 28.40 -17.98 -18.57
N SER A 139 29.21 -17.49 -19.50
CA SER A 139 29.45 -16.06 -19.65
C SER A 139 28.24 -15.43 -20.34
N VAL A 140 27.33 -14.86 -19.55
CA VAL A 140 26.22 -14.05 -20.07
C VAL A 140 26.78 -12.68 -20.45
N ALA A 141 26.96 -12.43 -21.75
CA ALA A 141 27.13 -11.08 -22.26
C ALA A 141 25.78 -10.35 -22.15
N PHE A 142 25.71 -9.30 -21.35
CA PHE A 142 24.51 -8.49 -21.17
C PHE A 142 24.37 -7.52 -22.35
N GLU A 143 23.66 -7.97 -23.39
CA GLU A 143 23.26 -7.13 -24.52
C GLU A 143 22.05 -6.29 -24.11
N ILE A 144 22.30 -5.03 -23.71
CA ILE A 144 21.28 -4.06 -23.30
C ILE A 144 20.57 -3.53 -24.54
N SER A 145 19.78 -4.36 -25.22
CA SER A 145 18.96 -3.93 -26.37
C SER A 145 17.80 -4.89 -26.69
N GLN A 146 17.22 -5.58 -25.70
CA GLN A 146 16.01 -6.38 -25.93
C GLN A 146 14.97 -6.16 -24.83
N THR A 147 13.94 -5.39 -25.17
CA THR A 147 12.69 -5.26 -24.41
C THR A 147 11.99 -6.63 -24.36
N PRO A 148 11.63 -7.19 -23.20
CA PRO A 148 10.94 -8.47 -23.16
C PRO A 148 9.50 -8.30 -23.66
N ALA A 149 9.14 -9.05 -24.72
CA ALA A 149 7.78 -9.19 -25.19
C ALA A 149 6.92 -9.94 -24.14
N PRO A 150 5.62 -9.63 -23.99
CA PRO A 150 4.78 -10.23 -22.96
C PRO A 150 4.60 -11.74 -23.19
N ALA A 151 4.71 -12.51 -22.11
CA ALA A 151 4.50 -13.96 -22.11
C ALA A 151 3.09 -14.31 -22.60
N ARG A 152 2.99 -15.14 -23.65
CA ARG A 152 1.73 -15.74 -24.10
C ARG A 152 1.48 -17.02 -23.29
N LEU A 153 0.32 -17.10 -22.64
CA LEU A 153 -0.18 -18.33 -22.02
C LEU A 153 -0.56 -19.34 -23.12
N PRO A 154 -0.23 -20.64 -22.99
CA PRO A 154 -0.70 -21.67 -23.91
C PRO A 154 -2.22 -21.88 -23.72
N SER A 155 -2.99 -21.50 -24.73
CA SER A 155 -4.43 -21.74 -24.84
C SER A 155 -4.70 -23.15 -25.36
N THR A 156 -4.53 -24.16 -24.50
CA THR A 156 -5.06 -25.52 -24.72
C THR A 156 -5.35 -26.18 -23.39
N LEU A 157 -6.56 -25.98 -22.87
CA LEU A 157 -7.18 -26.88 -21.90
C LEU A 157 -8.30 -27.61 -22.66
N PRO A 158 -8.28 -28.95 -22.76
CA PRO A 158 -9.31 -29.69 -23.46
C PRO A 158 -10.64 -29.55 -22.71
N LEU A 159 -11.60 -28.97 -23.42
CA LEU A 159 -12.98 -28.76 -22.99
C LEU A 159 -13.77 -30.03 -23.30
N ASP A 160 -13.62 -31.09 -22.51
CA ASP A 160 -14.47 -32.29 -22.59
C ASP A 160 -14.42 -33.08 -21.27
N ALA A 161 -15.30 -32.76 -20.33
CA ALA A 161 -15.76 -33.67 -19.27
C ALA A 161 -16.83 -33.04 -18.37
N ILE A 162 -17.89 -32.44 -18.91
CA ILE A 162 -19.13 -32.25 -18.13
C ILE A 162 -20.33 -32.49 -19.05
N SER A 163 -20.58 -33.76 -19.36
CA SER A 163 -21.90 -34.27 -19.74
C SER A 163 -22.28 -35.34 -18.72
N THR A 164 -23.26 -35.01 -17.86
CA THR A 164 -24.41 -35.82 -17.37
C THR A 164 -24.21 -37.31 -17.04
N PRO A 165 -24.84 -37.85 -15.99
CA PRO A 165 -26.30 -37.76 -15.75
C PRO A 165 -26.75 -37.12 -14.43
#